data_AF-A0A1D1YT44-F1
#
_entry.id   AF-A0A1D1YT44-F1
#
_cell.length_a   1.000
_cell.length_b   1.000
_cell.length_c   1.000
_cell.angle_alpha   90.00
_cell.angle_beta   90.00
_cell.angle_gamma   90.00
#
_symmetry.space_group_name_H-M   'P 1'
#
loop_
_entity.id
_entity.type
_entity.pdbx_description
1 polymer ?
#
loop_
_entity_poly.entity_id
_entity_poly.type
_entity_poly.pdbx_seq_one_letter_code
_entity_poly.pdbx_strand_id
1 'polypeptide(L)'
;MKLRFERTDDPLEKVTSSEATRRLIEFYKTSQHNYSALERTEEISRVKGTVLDWGGSQASFFMQAFTLTNRSFVNMSRDFGYYWLRLLIYILVTICIGTIYLNVGTSYNSILARGACASFVFGFVTFMSIGGFPSFVEDMKVFQRERLNGHYGVTAFVISNTISAMPFLTLITFISGTICYFMVRLHPGFVHYLFFILALYASITVVESLMMAIASVVPNFLMGIIIGAGIQGIFMLVSGYFRLPNDIPKPVWRYPMSYISFHFWALQGQYQNDLQGLTFDGQSPDFPKISGEYILEYVFQINVHRSKWIDLSVLFSMIIIYRLVFFVMIKISEDVTPWVRGYIARRRLRQKKDGGGRGRGSGAGDVPMINRTPSLRAYVDDTTTTTVAVSTSRS
;
A
#
# COMPACT_ATOMS: atom_id res chain seq x y z
N MET A 1 -21.76 11.21 67.08
CA MET A 1 -23.12 11.25 66.50
C MET A 1 -22.97 11.20 64.97
N LYS A 2 -23.22 10.04 64.34
CA LYS A 2 -23.12 9.84 62.88
C LYS A 2 -24.43 10.32 62.24
N LEU A 3 -24.38 11.39 61.44
CA LEU A 3 -25.50 11.78 60.59
C LEU A 3 -25.46 10.95 59.31
N ARG A 4 -26.54 10.20 59.13
CA ARG A 4 -26.82 9.23 58.08
C ARG A 4 -27.13 10.01 56.80
N PHE A 5 -26.34 9.83 55.74
CA PHE A 5 -26.71 10.33 54.41
C PHE A 5 -28.02 9.66 53.98
N GLU A 6 -29.08 10.43 53.85
CA GLU A 6 -30.31 9.98 53.17
C GLU A 6 -29.99 9.82 51.69
N ARG A 7 -30.12 8.58 51.22
CA ARG A 7 -29.95 8.21 49.83
C ARG A 7 -31.23 8.62 49.11
N THR A 8 -31.14 9.55 48.18
CA THR A 8 -32.27 10.04 47.38
C THR A 8 -32.94 8.85 46.69
N ASP A 9 -34.21 8.57 47.02
CA ASP A 9 -35.01 7.50 46.41
C ASP A 9 -35.44 7.90 44.98
N ASP A 10 -34.48 8.14 44.09
CA ASP A 10 -34.78 8.33 42.68
C ASP A 10 -35.07 6.96 42.05
N PRO A 11 -36.29 6.70 41.52
CA PRO A 11 -36.64 5.41 40.91
C PRO A 11 -35.72 5.04 39.74
N LEU A 12 -34.97 5.99 39.19
CA LEU A 12 -33.96 5.79 38.16
C LEU A 12 -32.66 5.13 38.66
N GLU A 13 -32.31 5.24 39.95
CA GLU A 13 -31.09 4.60 40.50
C GLU A 13 -31.22 3.08 40.64
N LYS A 14 -32.46 2.56 40.71
CA LYS A 14 -32.75 1.13 40.92
C LYS A 14 -32.91 0.35 39.61
N VAL A 15 -32.94 1.03 38.46
CA VAL A 15 -33.19 0.40 37.15
C VAL A 15 -31.86 0.10 36.46
N THR A 16 -31.61 -1.16 36.18
CA THR A 16 -30.43 -1.57 35.40
C THR A 16 -30.49 -0.99 33.98
N SER A 17 -29.34 -0.65 33.40
CA SER A 17 -29.30 -0.02 32.07
C SER A 17 -29.93 -0.89 30.97
N SER A 18 -29.97 -2.21 31.15
CA SER A 18 -30.64 -3.15 30.23
C SER A 18 -32.16 -3.04 30.32
N GLU A 19 -32.71 -2.92 31.52
CA GLU A 19 -34.15 -2.78 31.76
C GLU A 19 -34.67 -1.41 31.30
N ALA A 20 -33.93 -0.34 31.57
CA ALA A 20 -34.25 0.99 31.05
C ALA A 20 -34.30 1.00 29.51
N THR A 21 -33.35 0.32 28.85
CA THR A 21 -33.36 0.20 27.39
C THR A 21 -34.56 -0.59 26.88
N ARG A 22 -34.94 -1.67 27.57
CA ARG A 22 -36.09 -2.48 27.19
C ARG A 22 -37.39 -1.67 27.29
N ARG A 23 -37.59 -0.95 28.40
CA ARG A 23 -38.75 -0.07 28.58
C ARG A 23 -38.81 1.02 27.52
N LEU A 24 -37.68 1.65 27.18
CA LEU A 24 -37.63 2.67 26.12
C LEU A 24 -37.96 2.10 24.73
N ILE A 25 -37.48 0.90 24.41
CA ILE A 25 -37.82 0.23 23.13
C ILE A 25 -39.31 -0.09 23.06
N GLU A 26 -39.87 -0.58 24.17
CA GLU A 26 -41.29 -0.95 24.26
C GLU A 26 -42.18 0.29 24.18
N PHE A 27 -41.82 1.35 24.90
CA PHE A 27 -42.48 2.66 24.80
C PHE A 27 -42.36 3.25 23.39
N TYR A 28 -41.19 3.15 22.75
CA TYR A 28 -41.01 3.66 21.38
C TYR A 28 -41.97 2.97 20.41
N LYS A 29 -42.13 1.64 20.48
CA LYS A 29 -43.07 0.90 19.61
C LYS A 29 -44.51 1.41 19.67
N THR A 30 -44.95 1.88 20.84
CA THR A 30 -46.30 2.41 21.04
C THR A 30 -46.35 3.95 20.96
N SER A 31 -45.21 4.61 20.81
CA SER A 31 -45.12 6.07 20.79
C SER A 31 -45.54 6.65 19.44
N GLN A 32 -46.04 7.88 19.48
CA GLN A 32 -46.37 8.66 18.28
C GLN A 32 -45.16 8.83 17.34
N HIS A 33 -43.95 8.87 17.88
CA HIS A 33 -42.72 8.96 17.09
C HIS A 33 -42.48 7.73 16.21
N ASN A 34 -42.87 6.53 16.65
CA ASN A 34 -42.76 5.33 15.83
C ASN A 34 -43.79 5.34 14.69
N TYR A 35 -45.03 5.75 14.98
CA TYR A 35 -46.06 5.91 13.96
C TYR A 35 -45.66 6.96 12.91
N SER A 36 -45.19 8.14 13.32
CA SER A 36 -44.71 9.16 12.37
C SER A 36 -43.47 8.71 11.58
N ALA A 37 -42.58 7.91 12.17
CA ALA A 37 -41.43 7.35 11.46
C ALA A 37 -41.85 6.28 10.43
N LEU A 38 -42.82 5.44 10.77
CA LEU A 38 -43.41 4.45 9.87
C LEU A 38 -44.15 5.11 8.72
N GLU A 39 -44.99 6.10 9.02
CA GLU A 39 -45.71 6.90 8.02
C GLU A 39 -44.74 7.57 7.05
N ARG A 40 -43.68 8.22 7.56
CA ARG A 40 -42.64 8.82 6.71
C ARG A 40 -41.88 7.78 5.88
N THR A 41 -41.63 6.59 6.44
CA THR A 41 -41.02 5.47 5.70
C THR A 41 -41.95 4.96 4.60
N GLU A 42 -43.25 4.90 4.87
CA GLU A 42 -44.27 4.50 3.90
C GLU A 42 -44.43 5.55 2.80
N GLU A 43 -44.45 6.83 3.13
CA GLU A 43 -44.42 7.94 2.17
C GLU A 43 -43.19 7.85 1.26
N ILE A 44 -41.99 7.65 1.83
CA ILE A 44 -40.75 7.46 1.06
C ILE A 44 -40.83 6.20 0.18
N SER A 45 -41.51 5.14 0.63
CA SER A 45 -41.70 3.92 -0.16
C SER A 45 -42.71 4.10 -1.31
N ARG A 46 -43.72 4.96 -1.12
CA ARG A 46 -44.75 5.31 -2.11
C ARG A 46 -44.25 6.28 -3.15
N VAL A 47 -43.28 7.13 -2.80
CA VAL A 47 -42.42 7.80 -3.76
C VAL A 47 -41.59 6.71 -4.42
N LYS A 48 -42.17 6.04 -5.42
CA LYS A 48 -41.42 5.41 -6.50
C LYS A 48 -40.66 6.53 -7.20
N GLY A 49 -39.56 6.99 -6.59
CA GLY A 49 -38.47 7.53 -7.36
C GLY A 49 -38.21 6.54 -8.49
N THR A 50 -37.87 7.04 -9.68
CA THR A 50 -37.33 6.20 -10.75
C THR A 50 -36.41 5.19 -10.08
N VAL A 51 -36.75 3.90 -10.20
CA VAL A 51 -35.89 2.83 -9.71
C VAL A 51 -34.52 3.22 -10.22
N LEU A 52 -33.64 3.69 -9.34
CA LEU A 52 -32.27 3.96 -9.72
C LEU A 52 -31.81 2.59 -10.17
N ASP A 53 -31.73 2.45 -11.49
CA ASP A 53 -31.37 1.20 -12.10
C ASP A 53 -30.07 0.82 -11.41
N TRP A 54 -30.07 -0.31 -10.70
CA TRP A 54 -28.89 -0.81 -10.01
C TRP A 54 -27.76 -1.15 -11.01
N GLY A 55 -27.98 -0.89 -12.30
CA GLY A 55 -27.01 -0.88 -13.39
C GLY A 55 -25.99 0.26 -13.32
N GLY A 56 -25.25 0.38 -12.23
CA GLY A 56 -23.99 1.13 -12.17
C GLY A 56 -23.97 2.52 -12.81
N SER A 57 -22.79 2.95 -13.26
CA SER A 57 -22.59 4.27 -13.86
C SER A 57 -23.11 4.30 -15.29
N GLN A 58 -24.01 5.25 -15.58
CA GLN A 58 -24.56 5.52 -16.93
C GLN A 58 -23.50 6.08 -17.91
N ALA A 59 -22.32 6.47 -17.41
CA ALA A 59 -21.24 7.02 -18.21
C ALA A 59 -20.42 5.92 -18.89
N SER A 60 -19.93 6.18 -20.11
CA SER A 60 -19.03 5.26 -20.81
C SER A 60 -17.71 5.07 -20.04
N PHE A 61 -17.07 3.91 -20.22
CA PHE A 61 -15.78 3.59 -19.58
C PHE A 61 -14.72 4.68 -19.82
N PHE A 62 -14.62 5.18 -21.05
CA PHE A 62 -13.65 6.24 -21.40
C PHE A 62 -13.97 7.57 -20.73
N MET A 63 -15.25 7.94 -20.62
CA MET A 63 -15.65 9.15 -19.90
C MET A 63 -15.29 9.03 -18.41
N GLN A 64 -15.61 7.89 -17.79
CA GLN A 64 -15.22 7.61 -16.41
C GLN A 64 -13.70 7.75 -16.26
N ALA A 65 -12.94 7.04 -17.10
CA ALA A 65 -11.48 7.03 -17.02
C ALA A 65 -10.87 8.42 -17.21
N PHE A 66 -11.34 9.20 -18.18
CA PHE A 66 -10.84 10.55 -18.43
C PHE A 66 -11.14 11.50 -17.26
N THR A 67 -12.38 11.50 -16.76
CA THR A 67 -12.76 12.34 -15.62
C THR A 67 -11.98 11.98 -14.36
N LEU A 68 -11.81 10.68 -14.09
CA LEU A 68 -11.00 10.16 -12.99
C LEU A 68 -9.53 10.57 -13.13
N THR A 69 -8.96 10.49 -14.32
CA THR A 69 -7.57 10.91 -14.58
C THR A 69 -7.41 12.40 -14.32
N ASN A 70 -8.30 13.24 -14.84
CA ASN A 70 -8.22 14.69 -14.64
C ASN A 70 -8.33 15.04 -13.15
N ARG A 71 -9.28 14.42 -12.43
CA ARG A 71 -9.43 14.60 -10.99
C ARG A 71 -8.19 14.16 -10.23
N SER A 72 -7.68 12.96 -10.53
CA SER A 72 -6.51 12.38 -9.89
C SER A 72 -5.27 13.26 -10.13
N PHE A 73 -5.08 13.75 -11.36
CA PHE A 73 -4.00 14.67 -11.72
C PHE A 73 -4.07 16.01 -10.96
N VAL A 74 -5.26 16.60 -10.87
CA VAL A 74 -5.48 17.83 -10.09
C VAL A 74 -5.23 17.59 -8.60
N ASN A 75 -5.63 16.44 -8.06
CA ASN A 75 -5.35 16.08 -6.66
C ASN A 75 -3.84 15.95 -6.42
N MET A 76 -3.17 15.16 -7.24
CA MET A 76 -1.72 14.90 -7.16
C MET A 76 -0.87 16.16 -7.37
N SER A 77 -1.31 17.09 -8.21
CA SER A 77 -0.58 18.35 -8.44
C SER A 77 -0.76 19.36 -7.31
N ARG A 78 -1.93 19.42 -6.68
CA ARG A 78 -2.24 20.36 -5.59
C ARG A 78 -1.76 19.90 -4.24
N ASP A 79 -1.71 18.58 -4.01
CA ASP A 79 -1.12 18.01 -2.81
C ASP A 79 0.41 18.08 -2.89
N PHE A 80 0.97 19.04 -2.17
CA PHE A 80 2.42 19.23 -2.08
C PHE A 80 3.15 18.01 -1.49
N GLY A 81 2.50 17.30 -0.56
CA GLY A 81 3.09 16.14 0.11
C GLY A 81 3.25 14.92 -0.81
N TYR A 82 2.44 14.84 -1.87
CA TYR A 82 2.35 13.67 -2.73
C TYR A 82 3.61 13.49 -3.61
N TYR A 83 3.88 14.46 -4.49
CA TYR A 83 5.00 14.38 -5.44
C TYR A 83 6.02 15.52 -5.30
N TRP A 84 5.62 16.70 -4.84
CA TRP A 84 6.53 17.85 -4.77
C TRP A 84 7.56 17.73 -3.64
N LEU A 85 7.11 17.40 -2.43
CA LEU A 85 8.02 17.09 -1.32
C LEU A 85 8.94 15.92 -1.67
N ARG A 86 8.37 14.89 -2.31
CA ARG A 86 9.12 13.72 -2.77
C ARG A 86 10.18 14.10 -3.81
N LEU A 87 9.85 14.93 -4.79
CA LEU A 87 10.80 15.47 -5.76
C LEU A 87 11.95 16.19 -5.07
N LEU A 88 11.65 17.07 -4.10
CA LEU A 88 12.66 17.79 -3.33
C LEU A 88 13.62 16.84 -2.62
N ILE A 89 13.10 15.85 -1.88
CA ILE A 89 13.94 14.88 -1.17
C ILE A 89 14.76 14.03 -2.14
N TYR A 90 14.20 13.64 -3.28
CA TYR A 90 14.94 12.89 -4.29
C TYR A 90 16.09 13.70 -4.89
N ILE A 91 15.88 14.99 -5.16
CA ILE A 91 16.94 15.90 -5.60
C ILE A 91 18.03 16.00 -4.52
N LEU A 92 17.67 16.23 -3.26
CA LEU A 92 18.64 16.34 -2.16
C LEU A 92 19.46 15.06 -2.00
N VAL A 93 18.81 13.90 -1.99
CA VAL A 93 19.50 12.61 -1.86
C VAL A 93 20.39 12.32 -3.07
N THR A 94 19.95 12.62 -4.28
CA THR A 94 20.79 12.39 -5.48
C THR A 94 21.94 13.37 -5.60
N ILE A 95 21.82 14.60 -5.08
CA ILE A 95 22.95 15.51 -4.89
C ILE A 95 23.94 14.91 -3.89
N CYS A 96 23.48 14.41 -2.73
CA CYS A 96 24.37 13.76 -1.75
C CYS A 96 25.09 12.54 -2.33
N ILE A 97 24.40 11.70 -3.11
CA ILE A 97 25.04 10.59 -3.83
C ILE A 97 26.07 11.13 -4.82
N GLY A 98 25.70 12.13 -5.61
CA GLY A 98 26.56 12.75 -6.61
C GLY A 98 27.80 13.41 -6.02
N THR A 99 27.74 13.98 -4.81
CA THR A 99 28.90 14.57 -4.14
C THR A 99 29.81 13.51 -3.51
N ILE A 100 29.26 12.44 -2.93
CA ILE A 100 30.03 11.34 -2.36
C ILE A 100 30.78 10.55 -3.45
N TYR A 101 30.10 10.27 -4.57
CA TYR A 101 30.65 9.51 -5.70
C TYR A 101 31.07 10.41 -6.87
N LEU A 102 31.43 11.66 -6.58
CA LEU A 102 31.76 12.66 -7.60
C LEU A 102 32.92 12.18 -8.46
N ASN A 103 32.73 12.16 -9.78
CA ASN A 103 33.75 11.74 -10.75
C ASN A 103 34.40 10.40 -10.39
N VAL A 104 33.60 9.34 -10.26
CA VAL A 104 34.04 8.04 -9.75
C VAL A 104 35.26 7.44 -10.50
N GLY A 105 35.46 7.79 -11.77
CA GLY A 105 36.62 7.36 -12.56
C GLY A 105 36.59 5.88 -12.97
N THR A 106 37.76 5.36 -13.37
CA THR A 106 37.96 3.99 -13.88
C THR A 106 39.13 3.26 -13.19
N SER A 107 39.52 3.71 -11.99
CA SER A 107 40.54 3.02 -11.19
C SER A 107 40.01 1.68 -10.66
N TYR A 108 40.90 0.81 -10.17
CA TYR A 108 40.50 -0.47 -9.56
C TYR A 108 39.45 -0.29 -8.44
N ASN A 109 39.63 0.71 -7.57
CA ASN A 109 38.68 1.01 -6.49
C ASN A 109 37.35 1.57 -7.01
N SER A 110 37.36 2.21 -8.19
CA SER A 110 36.17 2.76 -8.83
C SER A 110 35.16 1.69 -9.23
N ILE A 111 35.61 0.43 -9.43
CA ILE A 111 34.73 -0.69 -9.80
C ILE A 111 33.68 -0.94 -8.72
N LEU A 112 34.12 -1.14 -7.47
CA LEU A 112 33.23 -1.36 -6.34
C LEU A 112 32.44 -0.09 -5.99
N ALA A 113 33.04 1.10 -6.15
CA ALA A 113 32.35 2.37 -5.92
C ALA A 113 31.18 2.59 -6.89
N ARG A 114 31.37 2.29 -8.19
CA ARG A 114 30.29 2.28 -9.19
C ARG A 114 29.19 1.29 -8.83
N GLY A 115 29.60 0.08 -8.42
CA GLY A 115 28.69 -0.97 -7.95
C GLY A 115 27.85 -0.51 -6.74
N ALA A 116 28.48 0.12 -5.76
CA ALA A 116 27.84 0.66 -4.56
C ALA A 116 26.87 1.80 -4.88
N CYS A 117 27.29 2.74 -5.74
CA CYS A 117 26.46 3.85 -6.20
C CYS A 117 25.19 3.35 -6.88
N ALA A 118 25.31 2.42 -7.84
CA ALA A 118 24.15 1.83 -8.51
C ALA A 118 23.22 1.12 -7.51
N SER A 119 23.78 0.41 -6.54
CA SER A 119 23.02 -0.26 -5.47
C SER A 119 22.27 0.68 -4.58
N PHE A 120 22.87 1.82 -4.24
CA PHE A 120 22.21 2.85 -3.44
C PHE A 120 21.09 3.55 -4.23
N VAL A 121 21.30 3.84 -5.52
CA VAL A 121 20.27 4.44 -6.39
C VAL A 121 19.11 3.47 -6.59
N PHE A 122 19.37 2.28 -7.12
CA PHE A 122 18.28 1.34 -7.43
C PHE A 122 17.71 0.69 -6.17
N GLY A 123 18.44 0.62 -5.06
CA GLY A 123 17.98 0.13 -3.76
C GLY A 123 17.29 1.21 -2.92
N PHE A 124 18.05 2.18 -2.42
CA PHE A 124 17.57 3.15 -1.42
C PHE A 124 16.75 4.29 -2.04
N VAL A 125 17.14 4.85 -3.19
CA VAL A 125 16.35 5.93 -3.82
C VAL A 125 14.97 5.43 -4.24
N THR A 126 14.88 4.20 -4.75
CA THR A 126 13.58 3.56 -5.05
C THR A 126 12.79 3.24 -3.77
N PHE A 127 13.46 2.83 -2.69
CA PHE A 127 12.85 2.61 -1.37
C PHE A 127 12.12 3.84 -0.84
N MET A 128 12.66 5.05 -1.08
CA MET A 128 11.99 6.30 -0.68
C MET A 128 10.61 6.49 -1.34
N SER A 129 10.27 5.75 -2.39
CA SER A 129 8.95 5.79 -3.02
C SER A 129 7.81 5.37 -2.08
N ILE A 130 8.12 4.72 -0.95
CA ILE A 130 7.15 4.42 0.13
C ILE A 130 6.51 5.71 0.68
N GLY A 131 7.19 6.86 0.59
CA GLY A 131 6.69 8.14 1.07
C GLY A 131 5.34 8.56 0.49
N GLY A 132 4.97 8.10 -0.72
CA GLY A 132 3.65 8.37 -1.32
C GLY A 132 2.50 7.51 -0.77
N PHE A 133 2.80 6.54 0.10
CA PHE A 133 1.83 5.58 0.60
C PHE A 133 0.65 6.17 1.37
N PRO A 134 0.82 7.17 2.27
CA PRO A 134 -0.30 7.78 2.98
C PRO A 134 -1.35 8.36 2.02
N SER A 135 -0.92 9.07 0.96
CA SER A 135 -1.80 9.63 -0.06
C SER A 135 -2.57 8.53 -0.82
N PHE A 136 -1.93 7.39 -1.14
CA PHE A 136 -2.64 6.25 -1.75
C PHE A 136 -3.73 5.66 -0.84
N VAL A 137 -3.50 5.61 0.48
CA VAL A 137 -4.50 5.12 1.44
C VAL A 137 -5.70 6.08 1.50
N GLU A 138 -5.47 7.38 1.37
CA GLU A 138 -6.56 8.37 1.29
C GLU A 138 -7.36 8.22 0.00
N ASP A 139 -6.68 8.10 -1.15
CA ASP A 139 -7.31 7.84 -2.45
C ASP A 139 -8.17 6.56 -2.40
N MET A 140 -7.67 5.50 -1.75
CA MET A 140 -8.40 4.24 -1.58
C MET A 140 -9.68 4.39 -0.75
N LYS A 141 -9.67 5.22 0.30
CA LYS A 141 -10.87 5.47 1.11
C LYS A 141 -11.95 6.20 0.30
N VAL A 142 -11.55 7.18 -0.50
CA VAL A 142 -12.46 7.91 -1.40
C VAL A 142 -13.01 6.95 -2.45
N PHE A 143 -12.13 6.16 -3.06
CA PHE A 143 -12.50 5.12 -4.03
C PHE A 143 -13.58 4.18 -3.50
N GLN A 144 -13.36 3.60 -2.31
CA GLN A 144 -14.32 2.68 -1.69
C GLN A 144 -15.70 3.30 -1.52
N ARG A 145 -15.78 4.58 -1.11
CA ARG A 145 -17.05 5.29 -0.95
C ARG A 145 -17.77 5.51 -2.28
N GLU A 146 -17.05 5.95 -3.31
CA GLU A 146 -17.62 6.22 -4.63
C GLU A 146 -18.04 4.94 -5.35
N ARG A 147 -17.29 3.85 -5.12
CA ARG A 147 -17.57 2.52 -5.63
C ARG A 147 -18.86 1.95 -5.03
N LEU A 148 -19.08 2.11 -3.71
CA LEU A 148 -20.32 1.72 -3.05
C LEU A 148 -21.54 2.50 -3.57
N ASN A 149 -21.33 3.72 -4.05
CA ASN A 149 -22.37 4.55 -4.69
C ASN A 149 -22.53 4.25 -6.20
N GLY A 150 -21.79 3.29 -6.77
CA GLY A 150 -21.92 2.89 -8.17
C GLY A 150 -21.33 3.88 -9.20
N HIS A 151 -20.49 4.85 -8.79
CA HIS A 151 -20.02 5.92 -9.69
C HIS A 151 -19.11 5.44 -10.82
N TYR A 152 -18.25 4.45 -10.58
CA TYR A 152 -17.33 3.90 -11.58
C TYR A 152 -16.78 2.52 -11.18
N GLY A 153 -16.11 1.85 -12.13
CA GLY A 153 -15.51 0.52 -11.95
C GLY A 153 -14.05 0.53 -11.47
N VAL A 154 -13.59 -0.59 -10.90
CA VAL A 154 -12.20 -0.79 -10.46
C VAL A 154 -11.20 -0.57 -11.60
N THR A 155 -11.51 -1.09 -12.80
CA THR A 155 -10.62 -0.97 -13.97
C THR A 155 -10.39 0.49 -14.38
N ALA A 156 -11.45 1.30 -14.37
CA ALA A 156 -11.34 2.73 -14.68
C ALA A 156 -10.44 3.42 -13.66
N PHE A 157 -10.62 3.14 -12.36
CA PHE A 157 -9.77 3.70 -11.31
C PHE A 157 -8.30 3.34 -11.46
N VAL A 158 -7.96 2.07 -11.66
CA VAL A 158 -6.58 1.60 -11.78
C VAL A 158 -5.87 2.26 -12.96
N ILE A 159 -6.53 2.30 -14.13
CA ILE A 159 -5.96 2.92 -15.34
C ILE A 159 -5.82 4.44 -15.14
N SER A 160 -6.86 5.09 -14.64
CA SER A 160 -6.85 6.54 -14.46
C SER A 160 -5.78 7.01 -13.49
N ASN A 161 -5.63 6.31 -12.36
CA ASN A 161 -4.62 6.60 -11.36
C ASN A 161 -3.21 6.40 -11.95
N THR A 162 -2.98 5.29 -12.65
CA THR A 162 -1.70 5.00 -13.30
C THR A 162 -1.31 6.11 -14.28
N ILE A 163 -2.22 6.49 -15.19
CA ILE A 163 -1.96 7.54 -16.20
C ILE A 163 -1.71 8.90 -15.52
N SER A 164 -2.47 9.23 -14.47
CA SER A 164 -2.30 10.50 -13.76
C SER A 164 -0.96 10.62 -13.02
N ALA A 165 -0.39 9.51 -12.55
CA ALA A 165 0.88 9.48 -11.81
C ALA A 165 2.12 9.53 -12.72
N MET A 166 2.04 8.98 -13.93
CA MET A 166 3.16 8.91 -14.90
C MET A 166 3.95 10.22 -15.08
N PRO A 167 3.33 11.40 -15.32
CA PRO A 167 4.10 12.63 -15.53
C PRO A 167 4.90 13.06 -14.30
N PHE A 168 4.38 12.86 -13.09
CA PHE A 168 5.09 13.19 -11.86
C PHE A 168 6.25 12.23 -11.58
N LEU A 169 6.05 10.93 -11.81
CA LEU A 169 7.13 9.94 -11.71
C LEU A 169 8.23 10.19 -12.75
N THR A 170 7.84 10.53 -13.98
CA THR A 170 8.79 10.90 -15.03
C THR A 170 9.59 12.12 -14.62
N LEU A 171 8.94 13.15 -14.06
CA LEU A 171 9.63 14.34 -13.56
C LEU A 171 10.64 14.02 -12.44
N ILE A 172 10.23 13.22 -11.45
CA ILE A 172 11.11 12.81 -10.33
C ILE A 172 12.33 12.04 -10.84
N THR A 173 12.09 11.03 -11.66
CA THR A 173 13.15 10.15 -12.19
C THR A 173 14.07 10.88 -13.14
N PHE A 174 13.52 11.73 -14.01
CA PHE A 174 14.30 12.54 -14.93
C PHE A 174 15.21 13.51 -14.19
N ILE A 175 14.69 14.36 -13.29
CA ILE A 175 15.50 15.38 -12.61
C ILE A 175 16.55 14.72 -11.71
N SER A 176 16.12 13.85 -10.78
CA SER A 176 17.03 13.24 -9.81
C SER A 176 18.02 12.28 -10.47
N GLY A 177 17.58 11.53 -11.48
CA GLY A 177 18.44 10.64 -12.27
C GLY A 177 19.47 11.41 -13.08
N THR A 178 19.08 12.53 -13.71
CA THR A 178 20.01 13.40 -14.46
C THR A 178 21.12 13.92 -13.56
N ILE A 179 20.76 14.48 -12.40
CA ILE A 179 21.72 15.01 -11.43
C ILE A 179 22.72 13.92 -11.03
N CYS A 180 22.22 12.75 -10.61
CA CYS A 180 23.07 11.64 -10.19
C CYS A 180 24.00 11.17 -11.32
N TYR A 181 23.47 10.94 -12.52
CA TYR A 181 24.20 10.39 -13.65
C TYR A 181 25.41 11.25 -14.05
N PHE A 182 25.19 12.57 -14.16
CA PHE A 182 26.22 13.51 -14.59
C PHE A 182 27.22 13.85 -13.48
N MET A 183 26.80 13.94 -12.21
CA MET A 183 27.73 14.19 -11.10
C MET A 183 28.68 13.00 -10.87
N VAL A 184 28.16 11.78 -10.93
CA VAL A 184 28.96 10.57 -10.75
C VAL A 184 29.87 10.30 -11.95
N ARG A 185 29.51 10.80 -13.14
CA ARG A 185 30.11 10.45 -14.43
C ARG A 185 30.09 8.94 -14.67
N LEU A 186 28.86 8.41 -14.68
CA LEU A 186 28.58 7.06 -15.17
C LEU A 186 28.93 6.93 -16.67
N HIS A 187 28.77 5.74 -17.22
CA HIS A 187 29.19 5.41 -18.58
C HIS A 187 28.83 6.50 -19.63
N PRO A 188 29.78 7.01 -20.40
CA PRO A 188 29.48 8.06 -21.38
C PRO A 188 28.56 7.52 -22.49
N GLY A 189 27.64 8.36 -22.98
CA GLY A 189 26.78 8.03 -24.12
C GLY A 189 25.28 8.15 -23.83
N PHE A 190 24.54 8.67 -24.80
CA PHE A 190 23.10 8.95 -24.65
C PHE A 190 22.27 7.70 -24.39
N VAL A 191 22.62 6.57 -25.02
CA VAL A 191 21.89 5.30 -24.85
C VAL A 191 22.02 4.78 -23.41
N HIS A 192 23.20 4.92 -22.80
CA HIS A 192 23.44 4.49 -21.42
C HIS A 192 22.71 5.38 -20.41
N TYR A 193 22.67 6.68 -20.69
CA TYR A 193 21.89 7.66 -19.94
C TYR A 193 20.38 7.37 -20.01
N LEU A 194 19.85 7.18 -21.22
CA LEU A 194 18.44 6.87 -21.42
C LEU A 194 18.06 5.55 -20.72
N PHE A 195 18.90 4.52 -20.82
CA PHE A 195 18.69 3.26 -20.11
C PHE A 195 18.60 3.48 -18.59
N PHE A 196 19.52 4.26 -18.01
CA PHE A 196 19.52 4.55 -16.58
C PHE A 196 18.23 5.24 -16.13
N ILE A 197 17.77 6.26 -16.87
CA ILE A 197 16.52 6.97 -16.57
C ILE A 197 15.31 6.04 -16.70
N LEU A 198 15.23 5.23 -17.77
CA LEU A 198 14.13 4.29 -17.97
C LEU A 198 14.11 3.19 -16.90
N ALA A 199 15.27 2.65 -16.51
CA ALA A 199 15.37 1.66 -15.45
C ALA A 199 14.96 2.24 -14.10
N LEU A 200 15.38 3.48 -13.79
CA LEU A 200 15.01 4.16 -12.55
C LEU A 200 13.51 4.47 -12.51
N TYR A 201 12.96 4.95 -13.63
CA TYR A 201 11.51 5.14 -13.80
C TYR A 201 10.75 3.84 -13.58
N ALA A 202 11.12 2.76 -14.28
CA ALA A 202 10.45 1.48 -14.16
C ALA A 202 10.50 0.95 -12.72
N SER A 203 11.65 1.05 -12.06
CA SER A 203 11.84 0.63 -10.67
C SER A 203 10.93 1.38 -9.71
N ILE A 204 10.84 2.71 -9.84
CA ILE A 204 9.98 3.53 -9.00
C ILE A 204 8.50 3.23 -9.26
N THR A 205 8.09 3.06 -10.52
CA THR A 205 6.72 2.69 -10.86
C THR A 205 6.34 1.30 -10.37
N VAL A 206 7.27 0.34 -10.36
CA VAL A 206 7.06 -0.98 -9.75
C VAL A 206 6.79 -0.84 -8.25
N VAL A 207 7.62 -0.07 -7.54
CA VAL A 207 7.43 0.19 -6.11
C VAL A 207 6.07 0.83 -5.86
N GLU A 208 5.70 1.84 -6.63
CA GLU A 208 4.40 2.49 -6.50
C GLU A 208 3.26 1.49 -6.67
N SER A 209 3.34 0.65 -7.70
CA SER A 209 2.33 -0.40 -7.99
C SER A 209 2.21 -1.42 -6.86
N LEU A 210 3.34 -1.86 -6.29
CA LEU A 210 3.38 -2.71 -5.10
C LEU A 210 2.74 -2.02 -3.89
N MET A 211 3.07 -0.75 -3.67
CA MET A 211 2.53 0.01 -2.53
C MET A 211 1.02 0.23 -2.66
N MET A 212 0.50 0.48 -3.86
CA MET A 212 -0.95 0.55 -4.09
C MET A 212 -1.65 -0.80 -3.85
N ALA A 213 -1.03 -1.90 -4.27
CA ALA A 213 -1.52 -3.24 -3.98
C ALA A 213 -1.70 -3.44 -2.46
N ILE A 214 -0.68 -3.08 -1.68
CA ILE A 214 -0.73 -3.12 -0.21
C ILE A 214 -1.82 -2.20 0.34
N ALA A 215 -1.93 -0.95 -0.16
CA ALA A 215 -2.92 0.03 0.29
C ALA A 215 -4.37 -0.44 0.16
N SER A 216 -4.66 -1.33 -0.81
CA SER A 216 -6.01 -1.86 -1.04
C SER A 216 -6.48 -2.87 0.02
N VAL A 217 -5.55 -3.46 0.78
CA VAL A 217 -5.85 -4.55 1.74
C VAL A 217 -5.58 -4.15 3.18
N VAL A 218 -4.66 -3.21 3.41
CA VAL A 218 -4.33 -2.78 4.78
C VAL A 218 -5.41 -1.86 5.37
N PRO A 219 -5.78 -2.03 6.65
CA PRO A 219 -6.83 -1.24 7.29
C PRO A 219 -6.35 0.13 7.75
N ASN A 220 -5.04 0.33 7.92
CA ASN A 220 -4.43 1.58 8.34
C ASN A 220 -3.08 1.81 7.65
N PHE A 221 -2.67 3.07 7.56
CA PHE A 221 -1.47 3.43 6.80
C PHE A 221 -0.17 2.98 7.47
N LEU A 222 -0.09 2.98 8.81
CA LEU A 222 1.12 2.57 9.53
C LEU A 222 1.49 1.11 9.23
N MET A 223 0.50 0.21 9.28
CA MET A 223 0.69 -1.20 8.96
C MET A 223 1.16 -1.38 7.51
N GLY A 224 0.59 -0.61 6.58
CA GLY A 224 0.99 -0.66 5.18
C GLY A 224 2.42 -0.16 4.93
N ILE A 225 2.87 0.90 5.62
CA ILE A 225 4.27 1.36 5.58
C ILE A 225 5.20 0.26 6.08
N ILE A 226 4.88 -0.36 7.22
CA ILE A 226 5.71 -1.43 7.81
C ILE A 226 5.82 -2.63 6.85
N ILE A 227 4.70 -3.07 6.28
CA ILE A 227 4.67 -4.20 5.33
C ILE A 227 5.44 -3.85 4.06
N GLY A 228 5.19 -2.68 3.48
CA GLY A 228 5.86 -2.24 2.25
C GLY A 228 7.37 -2.08 2.42
N ALA A 229 7.80 -1.46 3.53
CA ALA A 229 9.20 -1.33 3.89
C ALA A 229 9.86 -2.70 4.13
N GLY A 230 9.15 -3.62 4.80
CA GLY A 230 9.63 -4.99 5.03
C GLY A 230 9.84 -5.76 3.72
N ILE A 231 8.87 -5.72 2.81
CA ILE A 231 8.97 -6.38 1.50
C ILE A 231 10.13 -5.78 0.69
N GLN A 232 10.24 -4.46 0.63
CA GLN A 232 11.33 -3.81 -0.10
C GLN A 232 12.71 -4.06 0.52
N GLY A 233 12.80 -4.09 1.86
CA GLY A 233 14.04 -4.46 2.55
C GLY A 233 14.50 -5.87 2.20
N ILE A 234 13.57 -6.83 2.14
CA ILE A 234 13.84 -8.21 1.69
C ILE A 234 14.28 -8.22 0.22
N PHE A 235 13.59 -7.50 -0.66
CA PHE A 235 13.94 -7.40 -2.08
C PHE A 235 15.32 -6.79 -2.30
N MET A 236 15.67 -5.78 -1.50
CA MET A 236 16.98 -5.15 -1.52
C MET A 236 18.07 -6.11 -1.05
N LEU A 237 17.80 -6.97 -0.06
CA LEU A 237 18.76 -7.97 0.41
C LEU A 237 19.11 -9.02 -0.66
N VAL A 238 18.13 -9.46 -1.45
CA VAL A 238 18.32 -10.44 -2.53
C VAL A 238 18.69 -9.82 -3.89
N SER A 239 18.97 -8.52 -3.92
CA SER A 239 19.20 -7.76 -5.16
C SER A 239 20.51 -8.11 -5.90
N GLY A 240 21.41 -8.88 -5.28
CA GLY A 240 22.70 -9.26 -5.88
C GLY A 240 23.89 -8.38 -5.45
N TYR A 241 23.65 -7.29 -4.71
CA TYR A 241 24.72 -6.43 -4.18
C TYR A 241 25.23 -6.88 -2.79
N PHE A 242 24.34 -7.03 -1.81
CA PHE A 242 24.72 -7.45 -0.44
C PHE A 242 25.24 -8.88 -0.37
N ARG A 243 24.78 -9.71 -1.31
CA ARG A 243 25.27 -11.06 -1.55
C ARG A 243 25.16 -11.34 -3.04
N LEU A 244 26.27 -11.81 -3.62
CA LEU A 244 26.37 -12.04 -5.06
C LEU A 244 25.35 -13.09 -5.54
N PRO A 245 24.82 -12.97 -6.77
CA PRO A 245 23.76 -13.84 -7.27
C PRO A 245 23.98 -15.35 -7.14
N ASN A 246 25.21 -15.86 -7.34
CA ASN A 246 25.47 -17.30 -7.23
C ASN A 246 25.58 -17.79 -5.79
N ASP A 247 25.95 -16.90 -4.87
CA ASP A 247 26.17 -17.22 -3.46
C ASP A 247 24.88 -17.17 -2.64
N ILE A 248 23.78 -16.67 -3.21
CA ILE A 248 22.46 -16.64 -2.55
C ILE A 248 21.94 -18.09 -2.34
N PRO A 249 21.49 -18.45 -1.12
CA PRO A 249 21.00 -19.80 -0.84
C PRO A 249 19.77 -20.17 -1.70
N LYS A 250 19.76 -21.42 -2.21
CA LYS A 250 18.90 -21.82 -3.33
C LYS A 250 17.39 -21.85 -3.09
N PRO A 251 16.84 -22.54 -2.07
CA PRO A 251 15.44 -22.98 -2.13
C PRO A 251 14.39 -21.88 -1.91
N VAL A 252 14.79 -20.73 -1.36
CA VAL A 252 13.86 -19.61 -1.08
C VAL A 252 14.42 -18.29 -1.59
N TRP A 253 15.70 -18.01 -1.28
CA TRP A 253 16.31 -16.71 -1.51
C TRP A 253 16.73 -16.51 -2.96
N ARG A 254 17.33 -17.53 -3.59
CA ARG A 254 17.67 -17.50 -5.02
C ARG A 254 16.48 -17.85 -5.89
N TYR A 255 15.66 -18.80 -5.47
CA TYR A 255 14.42 -19.15 -6.15
C TYR A 255 13.29 -19.23 -5.12
N PRO A 256 12.22 -18.44 -5.20
CA PRO A 256 11.89 -17.44 -6.23
C PRO A 256 12.27 -15.99 -5.87
N MET A 257 12.74 -15.71 -4.64
CA MET A 257 12.76 -14.36 -4.09
C MET A 257 13.59 -13.35 -4.93
N SER A 258 14.81 -13.71 -5.36
CA SER A 258 15.62 -12.81 -6.19
C SER A 258 14.99 -12.52 -7.56
N TYR A 259 14.26 -13.46 -8.16
CA TYR A 259 13.61 -13.25 -9.46
C TYR A 259 12.31 -12.44 -9.38
N ILE A 260 11.63 -12.46 -8.22
CA ILE A 260 10.46 -11.61 -7.95
C ILE A 260 10.89 -10.18 -7.62
N SER A 261 12.08 -10.02 -7.03
CA SER A 261 12.64 -8.72 -6.69
C SER A 261 12.97 -7.90 -7.94
N PHE A 262 12.33 -6.74 -8.09
CA PHE A 262 12.68 -5.80 -9.15
C PHE A 262 14.11 -5.25 -8.97
N HIS A 263 14.59 -5.14 -7.72
CA HIS A 263 15.94 -4.68 -7.41
C HIS A 263 17.00 -5.54 -8.08
N PHE A 264 16.79 -6.86 -8.12
CA PHE A 264 17.70 -7.79 -8.78
C PHE A 264 17.85 -7.50 -10.27
N TRP A 265 16.74 -7.34 -10.98
CA TRP A 265 16.74 -7.03 -12.41
C TRP A 265 17.29 -5.64 -12.71
N ALA A 266 16.91 -4.65 -11.88
CA ALA A 266 17.38 -3.28 -12.04
C ALA A 266 18.90 -3.16 -11.84
N LEU A 267 19.47 -3.84 -10.84
CA LEU A 267 20.91 -3.84 -10.62
C LEU A 267 21.68 -4.59 -11.70
N GLN A 268 21.21 -5.77 -12.12
CA GLN A 268 21.89 -6.49 -13.20
C GLN A 268 21.90 -5.69 -14.50
N GLY A 269 20.76 -5.11 -14.87
CA GLY A 269 20.66 -4.24 -16.04
C GLY A 269 21.55 -3.01 -15.92
N GLN A 270 21.59 -2.37 -14.74
CA GLN A 270 22.42 -1.18 -14.53
C GLN A 270 23.92 -1.49 -14.52
N TYR A 271 24.35 -2.59 -13.90
CA TYR A 271 25.75 -2.99 -13.92
C TYR A 271 26.22 -3.26 -15.34
N GLN A 272 25.44 -4.01 -16.13
CA GLN A 272 25.73 -4.19 -17.55
C GLN A 272 25.76 -2.85 -18.28
N ASN A 273 24.81 -1.95 -18.00
CA ASN A 273 24.74 -0.65 -18.63
C ASN A 273 25.96 0.24 -18.33
N ASP A 274 26.49 0.20 -17.11
CA ASP A 274 27.58 1.07 -16.68
C ASP A 274 28.97 0.49 -16.98
N LEU A 275 29.13 -0.84 -16.96
CA LEU A 275 30.45 -1.47 -17.05
C LEU A 275 30.78 -2.00 -18.45
N GLN A 276 29.78 -2.45 -19.22
CA GLN A 276 30.02 -3.05 -20.54
C GLN A 276 30.65 -2.02 -21.50
N GLY A 277 31.77 -2.38 -22.12
CA GLY A 277 32.53 -1.49 -23.01
C GLY A 277 33.54 -0.56 -22.32
N LEU A 278 33.63 -0.57 -20.98
CA LEU A 278 34.68 0.17 -20.25
C LEU A 278 35.89 -0.71 -19.93
N THR A 279 37.04 -0.06 -19.76
CA THR A 279 38.26 -0.69 -19.25
C THR A 279 38.68 -0.01 -17.96
N PHE A 280 39.05 -0.80 -16.97
CA PHE A 280 39.46 -0.35 -15.65
C PHE A 280 40.94 -0.63 -15.41
N ASP A 281 41.58 0.21 -14.59
CA ASP A 281 42.97 0.01 -14.22
C ASP A 281 43.10 -1.18 -13.26
N GLY A 282 44.23 -1.90 -13.37
CA GLY A 282 44.57 -3.01 -12.48
C GLY A 282 44.87 -2.54 -11.06
N GLN A 283 45.03 -3.51 -10.13
CA GLN A 283 45.31 -3.22 -8.72
C GLN A 283 46.63 -2.47 -8.51
N SER A 284 47.62 -2.71 -9.38
CA SER A 284 48.86 -1.95 -9.47
C SER A 284 49.11 -1.55 -10.93
N PRO A 285 49.98 -0.54 -11.18
CA PRO A 285 50.30 -0.08 -12.54
C PRO A 285 50.87 -1.16 -13.45
N ASP A 286 51.42 -2.23 -12.88
CA ASP A 286 52.05 -3.34 -13.60
C ASP A 286 51.04 -4.39 -14.08
N PHE A 287 49.82 -4.38 -13.55
CA PHE A 287 48.77 -5.30 -13.98
C PHE A 287 48.04 -4.79 -15.23
N PRO A 288 47.64 -5.69 -16.13
CA PRO A 288 46.88 -5.31 -17.31
C PRO A 288 45.53 -4.69 -16.91
N LYS A 289 45.03 -3.81 -17.78
CA LYS A 289 43.68 -3.25 -17.64
C LYS A 289 42.64 -4.37 -17.67
N ILE A 290 41.64 -4.24 -16.82
CA ILE A 290 40.55 -5.21 -16.66
C ILE A 290 39.36 -4.73 -17.49
N SER A 291 38.80 -5.60 -18.32
CA SER A 291 37.60 -5.28 -19.09
C SER A 291 36.35 -5.27 -18.19
N GLY A 292 35.38 -4.43 -18.52
CA GLY A 292 34.09 -4.38 -17.83
C GLY A 292 33.34 -5.70 -17.92
N GLU A 293 33.45 -6.44 -19.03
CA GLU A 293 32.86 -7.76 -19.21
C GLU A 293 33.43 -8.78 -18.22
N TYR A 294 34.75 -8.76 -18.00
CA TYR A 294 35.39 -9.60 -16.99
C TYR A 294 34.88 -9.27 -15.58
N ILE A 295 34.74 -7.98 -15.27
CA ILE A 295 34.20 -7.54 -13.98
C ILE A 295 32.75 -8.02 -13.80
N LEU A 296 31.92 -7.88 -14.84
CA LEU A 296 30.52 -8.32 -14.79
C LEU A 296 30.41 -9.83 -14.52
N GLU A 297 31.20 -10.65 -15.21
CA GLU A 297 31.12 -12.11 -15.12
C GLU A 297 31.76 -12.65 -13.83
N TYR A 298 32.96 -12.20 -13.48
CA TYR A 298 33.75 -12.79 -12.41
C TYR A 298 33.61 -12.07 -11.07
N VAL A 299 33.39 -10.74 -11.07
CA VAL A 299 33.23 -9.96 -9.83
C VAL A 299 31.77 -9.89 -9.42
N PHE A 300 30.88 -9.50 -10.34
CA PHE A 300 29.44 -9.37 -10.04
C PHE A 300 28.61 -10.63 -10.32
N GLN A 301 29.21 -11.68 -10.93
CA GLN A 301 28.54 -12.94 -11.24
C GLN A 301 27.29 -12.76 -12.13
N ILE A 302 27.38 -11.86 -13.11
CA ILE A 302 26.30 -11.51 -14.03
C ILE A 302 26.53 -12.17 -15.38
N ASN A 303 25.46 -12.70 -15.96
CA ASN A 303 25.52 -13.26 -17.30
C ASN A 303 25.61 -12.13 -18.35
N VAL A 304 26.77 -12.00 -19.00
CA VAL A 304 27.06 -10.96 -20.01
C VAL A 304 26.41 -11.26 -21.37
N HIS A 305 26.05 -12.52 -21.64
CA HIS A 305 25.35 -12.90 -22.88
C HIS A 305 23.90 -12.43 -22.90
N ARG A 306 23.29 -12.22 -21.73
CA ARG A 306 21.95 -11.66 -21.62
C ARG A 306 22.02 -10.14 -21.82
N SER A 307 21.27 -9.62 -22.77
CA SER A 307 21.17 -8.18 -23.03
C SER A 307 20.49 -7.43 -21.88
N LYS A 308 21.06 -6.29 -21.47
CA LYS A 308 20.47 -5.36 -20.48
C LYS A 308 19.03 -4.93 -20.81
N TRP A 309 18.65 -4.93 -22.09
CA TRP A 309 17.29 -4.59 -22.53
C TRP A 309 16.26 -5.64 -22.10
N ILE A 310 16.67 -6.89 -21.90
CA ILE A 310 15.81 -7.94 -21.35
C ILE A 310 15.50 -7.60 -19.88
N ASP A 311 16.50 -7.17 -19.12
CA ASP A 311 16.29 -6.77 -17.72
C ASP A 311 15.33 -5.58 -17.62
N LEU A 312 15.49 -4.59 -18.51
CA LEU A 312 14.55 -3.47 -18.61
C LEU A 312 13.14 -3.92 -19.00
N SER A 313 13.00 -4.84 -19.95
CA SER A 313 11.71 -5.42 -20.36
C SER A 313 11.03 -6.16 -19.20
N VAL A 314 11.78 -6.89 -18.38
CA VAL A 314 11.27 -7.54 -17.17
C VAL A 314 10.74 -6.49 -16.19
N LEU A 315 11.45 -5.38 -15.97
CA LEU A 315 10.97 -4.30 -15.09
C LEU A 315 9.65 -3.71 -15.59
N PHE A 316 9.52 -3.41 -16.88
CA PHE A 316 8.26 -2.92 -17.45
C PHE A 316 7.13 -3.96 -17.36
N SER A 317 7.46 -5.24 -17.55
CA SER A 317 6.50 -6.34 -17.38
C SER A 317 6.04 -6.45 -15.92
N MET A 318 6.93 -6.26 -14.96
CA MET A 318 6.60 -6.21 -13.54
C MET A 318 5.61 -5.10 -13.20
N ILE A 319 5.70 -3.92 -13.84
CA ILE A 319 4.71 -2.85 -13.65
C ILE A 319 3.31 -3.36 -13.97
N ILE A 320 3.14 -4.02 -15.12
CA ILE A 320 1.85 -4.57 -15.55
C ILE A 320 1.39 -5.64 -14.55
N ILE A 321 2.27 -6.55 -14.16
CA ILE A 321 1.96 -7.62 -13.19
C ILE A 321 1.50 -7.03 -11.86
N TYR A 322 2.22 -6.06 -11.28
CA TYR A 322 1.83 -5.47 -10.00
C TYR A 322 0.55 -4.63 -10.10
N ARG A 323 0.26 -4.01 -11.25
CA ARG A 323 -1.03 -3.34 -11.50
C ARG A 323 -2.18 -4.34 -11.61
N LEU A 324 -1.95 -5.50 -12.20
CA LEU A 324 -2.93 -6.61 -12.20
C LEU A 324 -3.12 -7.17 -10.78
N VAL A 325 -2.05 -7.35 -10.02
CA VAL A 325 -2.14 -7.76 -8.60
C VAL A 325 -2.95 -6.74 -7.80
N PHE A 326 -2.71 -5.44 -7.98
CA PHE A 326 -3.51 -4.39 -7.36
C PHE A 326 -4.99 -4.48 -7.73
N PHE A 327 -5.30 -4.66 -9.02
CA PHE A 327 -6.68 -4.86 -9.48
C PHE A 327 -7.33 -6.09 -8.81
N VAL A 328 -6.63 -7.22 -8.78
CA VAL A 328 -7.11 -8.45 -8.14
C VAL A 328 -7.29 -8.26 -6.64
N MET A 329 -6.38 -7.57 -5.94
CA MET A 329 -6.48 -7.31 -4.51
C MET A 329 -7.68 -6.41 -4.17
N ILE A 330 -8.02 -5.42 -4.99
CA ILE A 330 -9.27 -4.65 -4.83
C ILE A 330 -10.48 -5.57 -5.01
N LYS A 331 -10.47 -6.45 -6.01
CA LYS A 331 -11.59 -7.39 -6.23
C LYS A 331 -11.77 -8.37 -5.08
N ILE A 332 -10.68 -8.93 -4.58
CA ILE A 332 -10.71 -9.79 -3.40
C ILE A 332 -11.19 -9.01 -2.18
N SER A 333 -10.76 -7.76 -1.98
CA SER A 333 -11.21 -6.96 -0.83
C SER A 333 -12.69 -6.59 -0.92
N GLU A 334 -13.24 -6.37 -2.12
CA GLU A 334 -14.68 -6.22 -2.37
C GLU A 334 -15.47 -7.48 -1.92
N ASP A 335 -15.01 -8.67 -2.29
CA ASP A 335 -15.73 -9.93 -2.04
C ASP A 335 -15.54 -10.49 -0.61
N VAL A 336 -14.33 -10.37 -0.06
CA VAL A 336 -13.95 -10.98 1.22
C VAL A 336 -14.39 -10.12 2.42
N THR A 337 -14.39 -8.80 2.30
CA THR A 337 -14.74 -7.90 3.43
C THR A 337 -16.16 -8.14 3.96
N PRO A 338 -17.21 -8.25 3.12
CA PRO A 338 -18.56 -8.58 3.57
C PRO A 338 -18.64 -9.99 4.19
N TRP A 339 -17.92 -10.96 3.60
CA TRP A 339 -17.92 -12.34 4.07
C TRP A 339 -17.27 -12.48 5.45
N VAL A 340 -16.10 -11.85 5.67
CA VAL A 340 -15.40 -11.85 6.96
C VAL A 340 -16.21 -11.12 8.02
N ARG A 341 -16.78 -9.94 7.71
CA ARG A 341 -17.66 -9.22 8.64
C ARG A 341 -18.88 -10.06 9.01
N GLY A 342 -19.50 -10.73 8.03
CA GLY A 342 -20.59 -11.66 8.26
C GLY A 342 -20.17 -12.86 9.13
N TYR A 343 -18.98 -13.42 8.90
CA TYR A 343 -18.46 -14.55 9.67
C TYR A 343 -18.16 -14.16 11.13
N ILE A 344 -17.49 -13.02 11.36
CA ILE A 344 -17.20 -12.51 12.71
C ILE A 344 -18.51 -12.20 13.45
N ALA A 345 -19.48 -11.56 12.78
CA ALA A 345 -20.80 -11.31 13.36
C ALA A 345 -21.52 -12.62 13.74
N ARG A 346 -21.51 -13.63 12.87
CA ARG A 346 -22.07 -14.97 13.14
C ARG A 346 -21.37 -15.67 14.31
N ARG A 347 -20.04 -15.57 14.42
CA ARG A 347 -19.26 -16.17 15.51
C ARG A 347 -19.56 -15.50 16.86
N ARG A 348 -19.66 -14.16 16.89
CA ARG A 348 -20.07 -13.39 18.08
C ARG A 348 -21.49 -13.75 18.52
N LEU A 349 -22.41 -13.95 17.57
CA LEU A 349 -23.77 -14.42 17.86
C LEU A 349 -23.80 -15.84 18.43
N ARG A 350 -22.97 -16.77 17.91
CA ARG A 350 -22.84 -18.13 18.44
C ARG A 350 -22.27 -18.15 19.86
N GLN A 351 -21.20 -17.41 20.14
CA GLN A 351 -20.64 -17.31 21.50
C GLN A 351 -21.64 -16.73 22.51
N LYS A 352 -22.48 -15.76 22.10
CA LYS A 352 -23.53 -15.22 22.96
C LYS A 352 -24.67 -16.21 23.21
N LYS A 353 -24.95 -17.10 22.25
CA LYS A 353 -25.94 -18.18 22.37
C LYS A 353 -25.43 -19.30 23.29
N ASP A 354 -24.14 -19.63 23.22
CA ASP A 354 -23.53 -20.68 24.05
C ASP A 354 -23.23 -20.20 25.49
N GLY A 355 -22.94 -18.90 25.69
CA GLY A 355 -22.75 -18.30 27.01
C GLY A 355 -24.05 -17.98 27.77
N GLY A 356 -25.20 -17.95 27.08
CA GLY A 356 -26.53 -17.70 27.69
C GLY A 356 -27.23 -18.96 28.22
N GLY A 357 -26.60 -20.13 28.13
CA GLY A 357 -27.22 -21.44 28.38
C GLY A 357 -27.14 -21.99 29.81
N ARG A 358 -26.75 -21.19 30.82
CA ARG A 358 -26.79 -21.63 32.24
C ARG A 358 -27.58 -20.65 33.09
N GLY A 359 -28.91 -20.77 33.07
CA GLY A 359 -29.76 -20.11 34.05
C GLY A 359 -31.24 -20.00 33.69
N ARG A 360 -32.02 -21.00 34.13
CA ARG A 360 -33.49 -21.02 34.33
C ARG A 360 -34.40 -20.99 33.11
N GLY A 361 -35.26 -22.01 33.06
CA GLY A 361 -36.27 -22.20 32.02
C GLY A 361 -37.68 -21.71 32.37
N SER A 362 -38.57 -22.12 31.47
CA SER A 362 -40.03 -22.02 31.42
C SER A 362 -40.60 -20.76 30.73
N GLY A 363 -41.34 -21.01 29.63
CA GLY A 363 -42.47 -20.16 29.22
C GLY A 363 -42.44 -19.58 27.80
N ALA A 364 -43.12 -20.28 26.89
CA ALA A 364 -43.78 -19.80 25.66
C ALA A 364 -42.91 -19.24 24.51
N GLY A 365 -43.17 -19.78 23.31
CA GLY A 365 -42.42 -19.50 22.08
C GLY A 365 -42.76 -18.16 21.43
N ASP A 366 -41.81 -17.67 20.61
CA ASP A 366 -42.09 -17.17 19.27
C ASP A 366 -40.80 -16.91 18.48
N VAL A 367 -40.95 -17.01 17.16
CA VAL A 367 -39.97 -17.07 16.06
C VAL A 367 -38.94 -15.91 16.06
N PRO A 368 -37.64 -16.14 15.74
CA PRO A 368 -36.65 -15.07 15.78
C PRO A 368 -36.68 -14.18 14.52
N MET A 369 -37.10 -12.92 14.70
CA MET A 369 -36.99 -11.85 13.70
C MET A 369 -35.53 -11.56 13.31
N ILE A 370 -35.21 -11.82 12.05
CA ILE A 370 -34.03 -11.35 11.33
C ILE A 370 -34.29 -9.88 10.96
N ASN A 371 -33.95 -8.92 11.84
CA ASN A 371 -33.76 -7.50 11.50
C ASN A 371 -33.35 -6.70 12.75
N ARG A 372 -32.04 -6.57 13.00
CA ARG A 372 -31.51 -5.48 13.83
C ARG A 372 -30.22 -4.93 13.21
N THR A 373 -30.28 -3.67 12.81
CA THR A 373 -29.13 -2.78 12.62
C THR A 373 -28.36 -2.63 13.95
N PRO A 374 -27.02 -2.50 13.91
CA PRO A 374 -26.21 -2.47 15.12
C PRO A 374 -26.47 -1.18 15.91
N SER A 375 -26.81 -1.32 17.19
CA SER A 375 -27.05 -0.18 18.08
C SER A 375 -25.74 0.39 18.62
N LEU A 376 -25.75 1.70 18.92
CA LEU A 376 -24.64 2.51 19.44
C LEU A 376 -23.91 1.90 20.65
N ARG A 377 -24.57 1.00 21.39
CA ARG A 377 -23.99 0.26 22.52
C ARG A 377 -22.81 -0.62 22.14
N ALA A 378 -22.80 -1.16 20.92
CA ALA A 378 -21.69 -1.96 20.42
C ALA A 378 -20.42 -1.14 20.14
N TYR A 379 -20.52 0.19 20.11
CA TYR A 379 -19.41 1.11 19.89
C TYR A 379 -18.77 1.63 21.20
N VAL A 380 -19.47 1.49 22.34
CA VAL A 380 -19.06 2.07 23.63
C VAL A 380 -18.37 1.05 24.55
N ASP A 381 -18.62 -0.26 24.39
CA ASP A 381 -17.91 -1.31 25.15
C ASP A 381 -16.44 -1.50 24.71
N ASP A 382 -16.06 -1.06 23.51
CA ASP A 382 -14.66 -1.16 23.03
C ASP A 382 -13.74 -0.09 23.65
N THR A 383 -14.26 0.92 24.35
CA THR A 383 -13.44 1.95 25.03
C THR A 383 -13.17 1.67 26.50
N THR A 384 -13.83 0.69 27.13
CA THR A 384 -13.70 0.42 28.58
C THR A 384 -12.90 -0.83 28.93
N THR A 385 -12.51 -1.65 27.94
CA THR A 385 -11.77 -2.91 28.19
C THR A 385 -10.24 -2.79 28.01
N THR A 386 -9.69 -1.57 27.87
CA THR A 386 -8.23 -1.36 27.70
C THR A 386 -7.55 -0.71 28.93
N THR A 387 -8.27 -0.45 30.03
CA THR A 387 -7.71 0.30 31.18
C THR A 387 -7.59 -0.49 32.49
N VAL A 388 -7.83 -1.81 32.50
CA VAL A 388 -7.65 -2.62 33.72
C VAL A 388 -6.81 -3.87 33.40
N ALA A 389 -5.53 -3.66 33.11
CA ALA A 389 -4.56 -4.76 33.03
C ALA A 389 -3.12 -4.35 33.38
N VAL A 390 -2.89 -3.38 34.29
CA VAL A 390 -1.56 -3.21 34.93
C VAL A 390 -1.73 -2.64 36.35
N SER A 391 -2.06 -3.47 37.33
CA SER A 391 -1.46 -3.41 38.68
C SER A 391 -2.05 -4.54 39.53
N THR A 392 -1.29 -5.62 39.69
CA THR A 392 -1.17 -6.43 40.93
C THR A 392 -0.39 -7.71 40.61
N SER A 393 0.93 -7.61 40.58
CA SER A 393 1.79 -8.74 40.98
C SER A 393 3.15 -8.21 41.45
N ARG A 394 3.34 -8.13 42.76
CA ARG A 394 4.47 -8.71 43.51
C ARG A 394 4.65 -7.99 44.85
N SER A 395 4.73 -8.85 45.87
CA SER A 395 5.47 -8.69 47.12
C SER A 395 6.78 -7.94 46.96
#